data_AF-A0A7J6UKE1-F1
#
_entry.id   AF-A0A7J6UKE1-F1
#
_cell.length_a   1.000
_cell.length_b   1.000
_cell.length_c   1.000
_cell.angle_alpha   90.00
_cell.angle_beta   90.00
_cell.angle_gamma   90.00
#
_symmetry.space_group_name_H-M   'P 1'
#
loop_
_entity.id
_entity.type
_entity.pdbx_description
1 polymer ?
#
loop_
_entity_poly.entity_id
_entity_poly.type
_entity_poly.pdbx_seq_one_letter_code
_entity_poly.pdbx_strand_id
1 'polypeptide(L)' 'MSTLYEKIGGEPAVDAAVELFYKKNLSDARIKDVFAKTDMSKLRGHQKNFLTFAFGGPNKYTGR' A
#
# COMPACT_ATOMS: atom_id res chain seq x y z
N MET A 1 -17.08 16.31 6.13
CA MET A 1 -15.89 16.39 5.25
C MET A 1 -15.49 14.97 4.90
N SER A 2 -15.34 14.65 3.61
CA SER A 2 -14.86 13.34 3.19
C SER A 2 -13.35 13.23 3.38
N THR A 3 -12.89 12.06 3.82
CA THR A 3 -11.49 11.72 4.04
C THR A 3 -10.76 11.61 2.69
N LEU A 4 -9.43 11.71 2.69
CA LEU A 4 -8.67 11.53 1.45
C LEU A 4 -8.90 10.12 0.87
N TYR A 5 -9.01 9.12 1.76
CA TYR A 5 -9.34 7.75 1.41
C TYR A 5 -10.64 7.64 0.60
N GLU A 6 -11.72 8.30 1.05
CA GLU A 6 -12.98 8.31 0.32
C GLU A 6 -12.84 9.06 -1.03
N LYS A 7 -12.08 10.15 -1.05
CA LYS A 7 -11.87 10.95 -2.26
C LYS A 7 -11.10 10.23 -3.35
N ILE A 8 -10.14 9.37 -3.00
CA ILE A 8 -9.36 8.60 -3.97
C ILE A 8 -10.06 7.34 -4.47
N GLY A 9 -11.19 6.95 -3.86
CA GLY A 9 -11.96 5.76 -4.25
C GLY A 9 -11.89 4.60 -3.26
N GLY A 10 -11.43 4.82 -2.03
CA GLY A 10 -11.46 3.85 -0.94
C GLY A 10 -10.53 2.65 -1.12
N GLU A 11 -10.92 1.50 -0.57
CA GLU A 11 -10.11 0.27 -0.53
C GLU A 11 -9.65 -0.17 -1.94
N PRO A 12 -10.51 -0.22 -2.97
CA PRO A 12 -10.10 -0.65 -4.30
C PRO A 12 -9.02 0.26 -4.91
N ALA A 13 -9.07 1.56 -4.62
CA ALA A 13 -8.08 2.51 -5.11
C ALA A 13 -6.73 2.34 -4.38
N VAL A 14 -6.75 2.11 -3.07
CA VAL A 14 -5.54 1.82 -2.29
C VAL A 14 -4.92 0.49 -2.74
N ASP A 15 -5.74 -0.54 -2.97
CA ASP A 15 -5.30 -1.84 -3.47
C ASP A 15 -4.58 -1.72 -4.81
N ALA A 16 -5.23 -1.08 -5.78
CA ALA A 16 -4.68 -0.84 -7.11
C ALA A 16 -3.38 -0.01 -7.06
N ALA A 17 -3.34 1.03 -6.21
CA ALA A 17 -2.15 1.86 -6.05
C ALA A 17 -0.95 1.06 -5.51
N VAL A 18 -1.17 0.20 -4.51
CA VAL A 18 -0.12 -0.64 -3.93
C VAL A 18 0.39 -1.69 -4.93
N GLU A 19 -0.51 -2.34 -5.67
CA GLU A 19 -0.11 -3.29 -6.71
C GLU A 19 0.74 -2.62 -7.79
N LEU A 20 0.32 -1.44 -8.27
CA LEU A 20 1.06 -0.68 -9.27
C LEU A 20 2.42 -0.18 -8.74
N PHE A 21 2.48 0.26 -7.49
CA PHE A 21 3.71 0.71 -6.85
C PHE A 21 4.76 -0.40 -6.82
N TYR A 22 4.39 -1.58 -6.32
CA TYR A 22 5.34 -2.71 -6.23
C TYR A 22 5.66 -3.31 -7.59
N LYS A 23 4.73 -3.32 -8.54
CA LYS A 23 5.03 -3.70 -9.92
C LYS A 23 6.12 -2.81 -10.52
N LYS A 24 6.05 -1.49 -10.29
CA LYS A 24 7.06 -0.53 -10.75
C LYS A 24 8.39 -0.73 -10.03
N ASN A 25 8.39 -0.87 -8.71
CA ASN A 25 9.62 -1.04 -7.92
C ASN A 25 10.37 -2.34 -8.25
N LEU A 26 9.66 -3.45 -8.43
CA LEU A 26 10.28 -4.73 -8.80
C LEU A 26 10.83 -4.73 -10.24
N SER A 27 10.31 -3.85 -11.10
CA SER A 27 10.81 -3.67 -12.46
C SER A 27 11.99 -2.67 -12.53
N ASP A 28 12.27 -1.94 -11.45
CA ASP A 28 13.32 -0.93 -11.41
C ASP A 28 14.64 -1.54 -10.95
N ALA A 29 15.61 -1.60 -11.88
CA ALA A 29 16.93 -2.17 -11.65
C ALA A 29 17.72 -1.49 -10.52
N ARG A 30 17.37 -0.26 -10.13
CA ARG A 30 18.07 0.49 -9.07
C ARG A 30 17.69 0.04 -7.66
N ILE A 31 16.49 -0.52 -7.50
CA ILE A 31 15.89 -0.78 -6.17
C ILE A 31 15.31 -2.19 -6.03
N LYS A 32 15.14 -2.95 -7.12
CA LYS A 32 14.59 -4.31 -7.07
C LYS A 32 15.34 -5.22 -6.09
N ASP A 33 16.65 -5.05 -5.94
CA ASP A 33 17.49 -5.91 -5.11
C ASP A 33 17.24 -5.68 -3.61
N VAL A 34 16.72 -4.50 -3.23
CA VAL A 34 16.29 -4.20 -1.86
C VAL A 34 15.14 -5.12 -1.44
N PHE A 35 14.30 -5.52 -2.39
CA PHE A 35 13.14 -6.37 -2.17
C PHE A 35 13.42 -7.87 -2.40
N ALA A 36 14.64 -8.24 -2.81
CA ALA A 36 14.96 -9.61 -3.19
C ALA A 36 14.81 -10.65 -2.06
N LYS A 37 14.89 -10.21 -0.80
CA LYS A 37 14.73 -11.06 0.39
C LYS A 37 13.43 -10.79 1.15
N THR A 38 12.55 -9.94 0.61
CA THR A 38 11.33 -9.50 1.29
C THR A 38 10.12 -10.30 0.84
N ASP A 39 9.29 -10.72 1.78
CA ASP A 39 7.98 -11.28 1.49
C ASP A 39 7.06 -10.16 0.97
N MET A 40 6.92 -10.10 -0.36
CA MET A 40 6.15 -9.07 -1.04
C MET A 40 4.66 -9.13 -0.72
N SER A 41 4.12 -10.29 -0.37
CA SER A 41 2.71 -10.42 0.01
C SER A 41 2.46 -9.75 1.36
N LYS A 42 3.33 -10.02 2.34
CA LYS A 42 3.28 -9.33 3.65
C LYS A 42 3.53 -7.83 3.52
N LEU A 43 4.52 -7.45 2.71
CA LEU A 43 4.85 -6.04 2.51
C LEU A 43 3.71 -5.25 1.86
N ARG A 44 3.04 -5.81 0.83
CA ARG A 44 1.85 -5.23 0.22
C ARG A 44 0.72 -5.05 1.23
N GLY A 45 0.45 -6.08 2.05
CA GLY A 45 -0.57 -6.02 3.09
C GLY A 45 -0.31 -4.90 4.10
N HIS A 46 0.94 -4.79 4.59
CA HIS A 46 1.33 -3.70 5.48
C HIS A 46 1.20 -2.32 4.82
N GLN A 47 1.62 -2.18 3.55
CA GLN A 47 1.52 -0.91 2.84
C GLN A 47 0.06 -0.48 2.61
N LYS A 48 -0.84 -1.42 2.29
CA LYS A 48 -2.28 -1.15 2.15
C LYS A 48 -2.85 -0.62 3.47
N ASN A 49 -2.56 -1.31 4.58
CA ASN A 49 -3.00 -0.87 5.92
C ASN A 49 -2.45 0.51 6.28
N PHE A 50 -1.17 0.76 5.99
CA PHE A 50 -0.54 2.05 6.23
C PHE A 50 -1.18 3.18 5.42
N LEU A 51 -1.44 2.98 4.12
CA LEU A 51 -2.06 3.99 3.27
C LEU A 51 -3.52 4.23 3.63
N THR A 52 -4.28 3.18 3.97
CA THR A 52 -5.64 3.32 4.49
C THR A 52 -5.65 4.18 5.76
N PHE A 53 -4.74 3.93 6.70
CA PHE A 53 -4.60 4.78 7.89
C PHE A 53 -4.18 6.22 7.54
N ALA A 54 -3.13 6.38 6.73
CA ALA A 54 -2.57 7.69 6.37
C ALA A 54 -3.57 8.58 5.62
N PHE A 55 -4.45 7.99 4.81
CA PHE A 55 -5.49 8.70 4.06
C PHE A 55 -6.78 8.92 4.86
N GLY A 56 -6.81 8.53 6.14
CA GLY A 56 -7.96 8.70 7.02
C GLY A 56 -9.09 7.70 6.77
N GLY A 57 -8.80 6.58 6.11
CA GLY A 57 -9.76 5.49 5.90
C GLY A 57 -10.10 4.75 7.20
N PRO A 58 -11.13 3.88 7.17
CA PRO A 58 -11.57 3.13 8.33
C PRO A 58 -10.44 2.23 8.82
N ASN A 59 -9.78 2.67 9.88
CA ASN A 59 -8.63 1.98 10.40
C ASN A 59 -9.07 0.88 11.38
N LYS A 60 -9.02 -0.38 10.96
CA LYS A 60 -8.96 -1.54 11.89
C LYS A 60 -7.52 -1.89 12.29
N TYR A 61 -6.53 -1.04 12.01
CA TYR A 61 -5.16 -1.26 12.49
C TYR A 61 -5.08 -1.00 13.99
N THR A 62 -5.02 -2.08 14.76
CA THR A 62 -4.87 -2.07 16.22
C THR A 62 -3.39 -2.09 16.65
N GLY A 63 -2.44 -1.96 15.72
CA GLY A 63 -1.01 -1.92 16.03
C GLY A 63 -0.43 -3.25 16.53
N ARG A 64 -1.10 -4.38 16.29
CA ARG A 64 -0.62 -5.74 16.59
C ARG A 64 -0.30 -6.51 15.32
#